data_AF-A0A8T5TGZ2-F1
#
_entry.id   AF-A0A8T5TGZ2-F1
#
_cell.length_a   1.000
_cell.length_b   1.000
_cell.length_c   1.000
_cell.angle_alpha   90.00
_cell.angle_beta   90.00
_cell.angle_gamma   90.00
#
_symmetry.space_group_name_H-M   'P 1'
#
loop_
_entity.id
_entity.type
_entity.pdbx_description
1 polymer ?
#
loop_
_entity_poly.entity_id
_entity_poly.type
_entity_poly.pdbx_seq_one_letter_code
_entity_poly.pdbx_strand_id
1 'polypeptide(L)' 'KILFVETNPGPVKFSAEIMGIMNKRMRLPLTPPLEENQEKIKTVLRTLNLI' A
#
# COMPACT_ATOMS: atom_id res chain seq x y z
N LYS A 1 -4.52 4.46 10.32
CA LYS A 1 -3.20 5.12 10.32
C LYS A 1 -2.29 4.60 9.20
N ILE A 2 -2.06 3.29 9.05
CA ILE A 2 -1.13 2.76 8.03
C ILE A 2 -1.47 3.14 6.58
N LEU A 3 -2.76 3.19 6.21
CA LEU A 3 -3.21 3.60 4.87
C LEU A 3 -3.01 5.11 4.57
N PHE A 4 -2.53 5.86 5.55
CA PHE A 4 -2.24 7.29 5.46
C PHE A 4 -0.79 7.59 5.89
N VAL A 5 0.11 6.59 5.86
CA VAL A 5 1.55 6.79 6.10
C VAL A 5 2.19 7.69 5.04
N GLU A 6 1.57 7.75 3.85
CA GLU A 6 1.78 8.71 2.78
C GLU A 6 0.42 9.19 2.25
N THR A 7 0.44 10.08 1.26
CA THR A 7 -0.77 10.59 0.59
C THR A 7 -1.58 9.45 -0.02
N ASN A 8 -2.84 9.33 0.42
CA ASN A 8 -3.84 8.47 -0.21
C ASN A 8 -4.06 8.92 -1.67
N PRO A 9 -4.16 8.03 -2.68
CA PRO A 9 -4.42 6.58 -2.60
C PRO A 9 -3.19 5.65 -2.68
N GLY A 10 -1.96 6.15 -2.55
CA GLY A 10 -0.75 5.32 -2.71
C GLY A 10 -0.73 4.08 -1.81
N PRO A 11 -0.82 4.24 -0.48
CA PRO A 11 -0.78 3.12 0.45
C PRO A 11 -1.89 2.08 0.24
N VAL A 12 -3.14 2.53 0.04
CA VAL A 12 -4.27 1.60 -0.14
C VAL A 12 -4.20 0.82 -1.46
N LYS A 13 -3.72 1.45 -2.54
CA LYS A 13 -3.51 0.75 -3.81
C LYS A 13 -2.39 -0.27 -3.73
N PHE A 14 -1.32 0.04 -3.00
CA PHE A 14 -0.26 -0.93 -2.74
C PHE A 14 -0.79 -2.13 -1.93
N SER A 15 -1.55 -1.88 -0.86
CA SER A 15 -2.20 -2.93 -0.07
C SER A 15 -3.12 -3.82 -0.92
N ALA A 16 -3.96 -3.23 -1.76
CA ALA A 16 -4.89 -3.97 -2.61
C ALA A 16 -4.19 -4.84 -3.66
N GLU A 17 -3.00 -4.44 -4.13
CA GLU A 17 -2.18 -5.26 -5.03
C GLU A 17 -1.61 -6.49 -4.37
N ILE A 18 -0.99 -6.34 -3.19
CA ILE A 18 -0.42 -7.48 -2.48
C ILE A 18 -1.48 -8.43 -1.91
N MET A 19 -2.71 -7.95 -1.73
CA MET A 19 -3.89 -8.77 -1.41
C MET A 19 -4.52 -9.44 -2.65
N GLY A 20 -4.00 -9.19 -3.87
CA GLY A 20 -4.49 -9.81 -5.11
C GLY A 20 -5.83 -9.25 -5.63
N ILE A 21 -6.26 -8.06 -5.19
CA ILE A 21 -7.57 -7.49 -5.53
C ILE A 21 -7.51 -6.64 -6.81
N MET A 22 -6.41 -5.91 -7.03
CA MET A 22 -6.22 -5.04 -8.21
C MET A 22 -4.73 -4.77 -8.45
N ASN A 23 -4.36 -4.04 -9.51
CA ASN A 23 -2.98 -3.55 -9.66
C ASN A 23 -2.78 -2.22 -8.90
N LYS A 24 -1.55 -1.94 -8.44
CA LYS A 24 -1.25 -0.67 -7.75
C LYS A 24 -1.07 0.52 -8.70
N ARG A 25 -1.37 0.35 -10.00
CA ARG A 25 -1.07 1.36 -11.02
C ARG A 25 -1.75 2.68 -10.68
N MET A 26 -0.95 3.74 -10.73
CA MET A 26 -1.38 5.12 -10.52
C MET A 26 -1.03 5.97 -11.73
N ARG A 27 -1.78 7.05 -11.91
CA ARG A 27 -1.45 8.09 -12.89
C ARG A 27 -0.67 9.17 -12.16
N LEU A 28 0.35 9.71 -12.84
CA LEU A 28 1.08 10.86 -12.33
C LEU A 28 0.10 12.02 -12.03
N PRO A 29 0.37 12.82 -10.98
CA PRO A 29 1.62 12.89 -10.22
C PRO A 29 1.76 11.84 -9.09
N LEU A 30 0.78 10.95 -8.92
CA LEU A 30 0.82 9.94 -7.86
C LEU A 30 1.77 8.79 -8.20
N THR A 31 2.52 8.35 -7.20
CA THR A 31 3.49 7.26 -7.29
C THR A 31 3.21 6.20 -6.22
N PRO A 32 3.72 4.96 -6.40
CA PRO A 32 3.76 3.98 -5.31
C PRO A 32 4.44 4.55 -4.06
N PRO A 33 4.07 4.07 -2.86
CA PRO A 33 4.76 4.44 -1.63
C PRO A 33 6.25 4.11 -1.69
N LEU A 34 7.07 4.82 -0.93
CA LEU A 34 8.49 4.51 -0.76
C LEU A 34 8.67 3.09 -0.20
N GLU A 35 9.79 2.44 -0.52
CA GLU A 35 10.08 1.07 -0.08
C GLU A 35 9.97 0.89 1.43
N GLU A 36 10.47 1.85 2.22
CA GLU A 36 10.35 1.86 3.68
C GLU A 36 8.88 1.79 4.13
N ASN A 37 8.00 2.55 3.48
CA ASN A 37 6.57 2.57 3.81
C ASN A 37 5.84 1.34 3.27
N GLN A 38 6.30 0.74 2.16
CA GLN A 38 5.80 -0.55 1.69
C GLN A 38 6.06 -1.66 2.73
N GLU A 39 7.23 -1.71 3.36
CA GLU A 39 7.53 -2.69 4.41
C GLU A 39 6.68 -2.47 5.67
N LYS A 40 6.43 -1.22 6.07
CA LYS A 40 5.47 -0.90 7.15
C LYS A 40 4.07 -1.39 6.82
N ILE A 41 3.61 -1.19 5.58
CA ILE A 41 2.30 -1.67 5.11
C ILE A 41 2.23 -3.20 5.17
N LYS A 42 3.21 -3.91 4.60
CA LYS A 42 3.28 -5.38 4.62
C LYS A 42 3.24 -5.93 6.05
N THR A 43 3.99 -5.32 6.96
CA THR A 43 4.03 -5.73 8.37
C THR A 43 2.64 -5.68 8.99
N VAL A 44 1.91 -4.57 8.82
CA VAL A 44 0.55 -4.44 9.37
C VAL A 44 -0.42 -5.42 8.70
N LEU A 45 -0.35 -5.61 7.38
CA LEU A 45 -1.24 -6.56 6.71
C LEU A 45 -1.00 -8.01 7.14
N ARG A 46 0.26 -8.43 7.36
CA ARG A 46 0.60 -9.74 7.93
C ARG A 46 0.04 -9.90 9.35
N THR A 47 0.16 -8.88 10.20
CA THR A 47 -0.43 -8.89 11.56
C THR A 47 -1.95 -9.05 11.53
N LEU A 48 -2.60 -8.56 10.48
CA LEU A 48 -4.05 -8.68 10.28
C LEU A 48 -4.45 -9.96 9.50
N ASN A 49 -3.50 -10.84 9.14
CA ASN A 49 -3.72 -12.03 8.30
C ASN A 49 -4.44 -11.71 6.97
N LEU A 50 -4.12 -10.55 6.37
CA LEU A 50 -4.66 -10.14 5.06
C LEU A 50 -3.75 -10.53 3.89
N ILE A 51 -2.47 -10.79 4.19
CA ILE A 51 -1.44 -11.34 3.30
C ILE A 51 -0.53 -12.30 4.07
#